data_AF-A0A0Q9NSU5-F1
#
_entry.id   AF-A0A0Q9NSU5-F1
#
_cell.length_a   1.000
_cell.length_b   1.000
_cell.length_c   1.000
_cell.angle_alpha   90.00
_cell.angle_beta   90.00
_cell.angle_gamma   90.00
#
_symmetry.space_group_name_H-M   'P 1'
#
loop_
_entity.id
_entity.type
_entity.pdbx_description
1 polymer ?
#
loop_
_entity_poly.entity_id
_entity_poly.type
_entity_poly.pdbx_seq_one_letter_code
_entity_poly.pdbx_strand_id
1 'polypeptide(L)'
;MEDTRNHRHASNQFVGSAVVAGAVYGSRTTLLKLQTFAGEFIEYIVGDIPDPVGAAEFSSNNLSPIAVQIQHGGKRCSVIALTPEGPRRSIATLGTALALHRSGAHTVVDGGLKSGVPCSIHKTAKSIHKTANERPSLC
;
A
#
# COMPACT_ATOMS: atom_id res chain seq x y z
N MET A 1 35.65 17.47 -14.37
CA MET A 1 34.31 17.93 -13.93
C MET A 1 33.76 16.78 -13.12
N GLU A 2 33.88 16.89 -11.80
CA GLU A 2 33.75 15.76 -10.87
C GLU A 2 32.30 15.39 -10.57
N ASP A 3 32.08 14.07 -10.62
CA ASP A 3 30.98 13.30 -10.07
C ASP A 3 30.56 13.83 -8.68
N THR A 4 29.44 14.55 -8.62
CA THR A 4 28.68 14.68 -7.35
C THR A 4 27.60 13.61 -7.34
N ARG A 5 28.07 12.38 -7.12
CA ARG A 5 27.26 11.26 -6.64
C ARG A 5 26.66 11.69 -5.31
N ASN A 6 25.40 12.11 -5.32
CA ASN A 6 24.60 12.15 -4.11
C ASN A 6 24.30 10.70 -3.69
N HIS A 7 25.28 10.08 -3.04
CA HIS A 7 25.08 9.03 -2.07
C HIS A 7 24.30 9.60 -0.89
N ARG A 8 22.99 9.75 -1.02
CA ARG A 8 22.11 9.64 0.14
C ARG A 8 21.80 8.18 0.36
N HIS A 9 22.70 7.51 1.06
CA HIS A 9 22.31 6.41 1.93
C HIS A 9 21.23 6.95 2.88
N ALA A 10 19.98 6.62 2.62
CA ALA A 10 18.94 6.64 3.61
C ALA A 10 18.10 5.38 3.41
N SER A 11 18.68 4.25 3.81
CA SER A 11 17.89 3.18 4.44
C SER A 11 17.29 3.75 5.75
N ASN A 12 16.43 4.75 5.63
CA ASN A 12 15.55 5.13 6.71
C ASN A 12 14.53 3.99 6.75
N GLN A 13 14.62 3.17 7.79
CA GLN A 13 13.64 2.14 8.09
C GLN A 13 12.26 2.81 8.02
N PHE A 14 11.52 2.56 6.95
CA PHE A 14 10.18 3.07 6.77
C PHE A 14 9.32 2.41 7.84
N VAL A 15 8.80 3.20 8.80
CA VAL A 15 7.91 2.72 9.87
C VAL A 15 6.53 3.31 9.60
N GLY A 16 5.58 2.46 9.20
CA GLY A 16 4.24 2.90 8.82
C GLY A 16 3.65 2.04 7.71
N SER A 17 2.57 2.52 7.10
CA SER A 17 1.97 1.90 5.91
C SER A 17 1.81 2.94 4.81
N ALA A 18 2.16 2.57 3.58
CA ALA A 18 2.06 3.46 2.42
C ALA A 18 1.61 2.69 1.19
N VAL A 19 0.85 3.37 0.34
CA VAL A 19 0.36 2.80 -0.93
C VAL A 19 1.45 2.95 -1.98
N VAL A 20 1.63 1.94 -2.82
CA VAL A 20 2.52 2.04 -3.98
C VAL A 20 1.82 2.89 -5.04
N ALA A 21 2.31 4.10 -5.26
CA ALA A 21 1.82 5.04 -6.27
C ALA A 21 2.54 4.89 -7.62
N GLY A 22 3.69 4.20 -7.65
CA GLY A 22 4.39 3.86 -8.88
C GLY A 22 5.55 2.90 -8.64
N ALA A 23 6.06 2.32 -9.71
CA ALA A 23 7.20 1.40 -9.66
C ALA A 23 8.10 1.58 -10.89
N VAL A 24 9.41 1.47 -10.69
CA VAL A 24 10.43 1.43 -11.74
C VAL A 24 11.22 0.14 -11.59
N TYR A 25 11.22 -0.69 -12.62
CA TYR A 25 11.80 -2.03 -12.59
C TYR A 25 13.20 -2.00 -13.18
N GLY A 26 14.21 -2.27 -12.34
CA GLY A 26 15.59 -2.43 -12.76
C GLY A 26 15.94 -3.88 -13.11
N SER A 27 17.23 -4.14 -13.34
CA SER A 27 17.73 -5.48 -13.70
C SER A 27 17.83 -6.44 -12.51
N ARG A 28 17.90 -5.93 -11.28
CA ARG A 28 18.03 -6.72 -10.03
C ARG A 28 17.18 -6.21 -8.88
N THR A 29 16.70 -4.98 -8.97
CA THR A 29 15.96 -4.30 -7.92
C THR A 29 14.77 -3.57 -8.54
N THR A 30 13.76 -3.33 -7.71
CA THR A 30 12.61 -2.51 -8.08
C THR A 30 12.55 -1.31 -7.16
N LEU A 31 12.41 -0.11 -7.73
CA LEU A 31 12.17 1.11 -6.98
C LEU A 31 10.67 1.36 -6.91
N LEU A 32 10.11 1.36 -5.71
CA LEU A 32 8.73 1.71 -5.44
C LEU A 32 8.63 3.18 -5.02
N LYS A 33 7.72 3.92 -5.64
CA LYS A 33 7.30 5.25 -5.20
C LYS A 33 6.09 5.06 -4.30
N LEU A 34 6.29 5.26 -3.01
CA LEU A 34 5.26 5.12 -1.99
C LEU A 34 4.62 6.47 -1.71
N GLN A 35 3.31 6.48 -1.52
CA GLN A 35 2.57 7.63 -0.99
C GLN A 35 2.03 7.28 0.39
N THR A 36 2.41 8.05 1.40
CA THR A 36 1.91 7.89 2.76
C THR A 36 0.47 8.42 2.85
N PHE A 37 -0.26 8.04 3.90
CA PHE A 37 -1.60 8.58 4.15
C PHE A 37 -1.60 10.08 4.47
N ALA A 38 -0.46 10.64 4.86
CA ALA A 38 -0.29 12.08 5.01
C ALA A 38 -0.06 12.80 3.66
N GLY A 39 0.03 12.06 2.56
CA GLY A 39 0.26 12.59 1.21
C GLY A 39 1.72 12.76 0.82
N GLU A 40 2.65 12.36 1.68
CA GLU A 40 4.10 12.44 1.42
C GLU A 40 4.57 11.33 0.47
N PHE A 41 5.59 11.61 -0.33
CA PHE A 41 6.19 10.63 -1.24
C PHE A 41 7.52 10.12 -0.70
N ILE A 42 7.69 8.79 -0.74
CA ILE A 42 8.88 8.09 -0.27
C ILE A 42 9.36 7.14 -1.37
N GLU A 43 10.67 7.12 -1.62
CA GLU A 43 11.31 6.15 -2.49
C GLU A 43 11.76 4.93 -1.68
N TYR A 44 11.33 3.74 -2.09
CA TYR A 44 11.62 2.49 -1.40
C TYR A 44 12.16 1.43 -2.36
N ILE A 45 13.39 0.97 -2.11
CA ILE A 45 14.06 -0.01 -2.96
C ILE A 45 13.81 -1.41 -2.41
N VAL A 46 13.31 -2.29 -3.26
CA VAL A 46 13.17 -3.72 -3.00
C VAL A 46 14.18 -4.51 -3.83
N GLY A 47 14.83 -5.47 -3.16
CA GLY A 47 15.87 -6.33 -3.75
C GLY A 47 15.32 -7.48 -4.59
N ASP A 48 14.32 -7.22 -5.43
CA ASP A 48 13.68 -8.22 -6.29
C ASP A 48 13.07 -7.56 -7.54
N ILE A 49 12.65 -8.37 -8.51
CA ILE A 49 12.01 -7.96 -9.77
C ILE A 49 10.68 -8.68 -9.96
N PRO A 50 9.76 -8.18 -10.81
CA PRO A 50 8.51 -8.88 -11.10
C PRO A 50 8.74 -10.31 -11.57
N ASP A 51 8.03 -11.25 -10.98
CA ASP A 51 7.96 -12.66 -11.37
C ASP A 51 6.58 -12.98 -11.99
N PRO A 52 6.46 -12.96 -13.33
CA PRO A 52 5.20 -13.24 -14.02
C PRO A 52 4.72 -14.69 -13.86
N VAL A 53 5.64 -15.64 -13.61
CA VAL A 53 5.29 -17.06 -13.48
C VAL A 53 4.50 -17.27 -12.19
N GLY A 54 5.02 -16.77 -11.06
CA GLY A 54 4.28 -16.82 -9.80
C GLY A 54 2.96 -16.05 -9.85
N ALA A 55 2.86 -14.96 -10.62
CA ALA A 55 1.58 -14.25 -10.79
C ALA A 55 0.56 -15.07 -11.60
N ALA A 56 1.00 -15.82 -12.62
CA ALA A 56 0.13 -16.67 -13.42
C ALA A 56 -0.45 -17.85 -12.60
N GLU A 57 0.29 -18.36 -11.61
CA GLU A 57 -0.19 -19.40 -10.70
C GLU A 57 -1.42 -18.97 -9.88
N PHE A 58 -1.59 -17.68 -9.59
CA PHE A 58 -2.81 -17.20 -8.93
C PHE A 58 -4.02 -17.38 -9.84
N SER A 59 -3.91 -16.94 -11.09
CA SER A 59 -4.99 -17.07 -12.08
C SER A 59 -5.33 -18.54 -12.36
N SER A 60 -4.34 -19.42 -12.47
CA SER A 60 -4.57 -20.85 -12.72
C SER A 60 -5.26 -21.57 -11.55
N ASN A 61 -5.17 -21.02 -10.34
CA ASN A 61 -5.84 -21.53 -9.14
C ASN A 61 -7.22 -20.87 -8.89
N ASN A 62 -7.80 -20.23 -9.90
CA ASN A 62 -9.04 -19.45 -9.78
C ASN A 62 -8.98 -18.33 -8.73
N LEU A 63 -7.78 -17.82 -8.43
CA LEU A 63 -7.60 -16.68 -7.54
C LEU A 63 -7.55 -15.41 -8.37
N SER A 64 -8.45 -14.47 -8.10
CA SER A 64 -8.46 -13.13 -8.72
C SER A 64 -7.81 -12.12 -7.77
N PRO A 65 -6.54 -11.74 -7.96
CA PRO A 65 -5.81 -10.90 -7.02
C PRO A 65 -6.38 -9.47 -7.00
N ILE A 66 -6.68 -8.96 -5.81
CA ILE A 66 -7.21 -7.59 -5.63
C ILE A 66 -6.22 -6.69 -4.91
N ALA A 67 -5.46 -7.23 -3.95
CA ALA A 67 -4.52 -6.46 -3.18
C ALA A 67 -3.29 -7.28 -2.78
N VAL A 68 -2.17 -6.58 -2.64
CA VAL A 68 -0.88 -7.14 -2.24
C VAL A 68 -0.32 -6.30 -1.10
N GLN A 69 0.16 -6.98 -0.06
CA GLN A 69 0.87 -6.36 1.05
C GLN A 69 2.31 -6.87 1.07
N ILE A 70 3.26 -5.94 0.92
CA ILE A 70 4.70 -6.20 1.02
C ILE A 70 5.14 -5.79 2.41
N GLN A 71 5.72 -6.71 3.18
CA GLN A 71 6.28 -6.41 4.50
C GLN A 71 7.74 -5.97 4.35
N HIS A 72 8.10 -4.84 4.95
CA HIS A 72 9.47 -4.35 4.98
C HIS A 72 10.39 -5.38 5.63
N GLY A 73 11.49 -5.73 4.96
CA GLY A 73 12.43 -6.76 5.41
C GLY A 73 11.88 -8.20 5.40
N GLY A 74 10.60 -8.39 5.08
CA GLY A 74 9.96 -9.70 4.96
C GLY A 74 10.27 -10.34 3.61
N LYS A 75 10.66 -11.62 3.61
CA LYS A 75 10.81 -12.42 2.37
C LYS A 75 9.46 -12.89 1.79
N ARG A 76 8.37 -12.73 2.55
CA ARG A 76 7.03 -13.22 2.22
C ARG A 76 6.06 -12.05 2.18
N CYS A 77 5.32 -11.95 1.09
CA CYS A 77 4.24 -11.00 0.91
C CYS A 77 2.91 -11.71 1.11
N SER A 78 1.85 -10.96 1.41
CA SER A 78 0.50 -11.52 1.43
C SER A 78 -0.35 -10.93 0.33
N VAL A 79 -1.08 -11.79 -0.35
CA VAL A 79 -2.00 -11.44 -1.42
C VAL A 79 -3.42 -11.71 -0.93
N ILE A 80 -4.30 -10.74 -1.10
CA ILE A 80 -5.74 -10.94 -0.96
C ILE A 80 -6.28 -11.15 -2.37
N ALA A 81 -6.94 -12.28 -2.58
CA ALA A 81 -7.57 -12.63 -3.84
C ALA A 81 -9.04 -12.99 -3.61
N LEU A 82 -9.88 -12.72 -4.61
CA LEU A 82 -11.26 -13.19 -4.64
C LEU A 82 -11.29 -14.62 -5.18
N THR A 83 -12.03 -15.49 -4.49
CA THR A 83 -12.38 -16.84 -4.92
C THR A 83 -13.91 -16.96 -4.99
N PRO A 84 -14.46 -18.04 -5.59
CA PRO A 84 -15.91 -18.27 -5.61
C PRO A 84 -16.54 -18.30 -4.21
N GLU A 85 -15.78 -18.71 -3.19
CA GLU A 85 -16.22 -18.82 -1.79
C GLU A 85 -15.99 -17.54 -0.98
N GLY A 86 -15.34 -16.54 -1.57
CA GLY A 86 -15.07 -15.24 -0.96
C GLY A 86 -13.59 -14.83 -0.95
N PRO A 87 -13.25 -13.74 -0.25
CA PRO A 87 -11.87 -13.28 -0.19
C PRO A 87 -10.97 -14.25 0.58
N ARG A 88 -9.85 -14.66 -0.04
CA ARG A 88 -8.85 -15.53 0.57
C ARG A 88 -7.49 -14.84 0.62
N ARG A 89 -6.78 -15.05 1.73
CA ARG A 89 -5.39 -14.62 1.89
C ARG A 89 -4.45 -15.75 1.48
N SER A 90 -3.49 -15.43 0.63
CA SER A 90 -2.40 -16.32 0.20
C SER A 90 -1.04 -15.68 0.48
N ILE A 91 0.00 -16.50 0.54
CA ILE A 91 1.39 -16.04 0.69
C ILE A 91 2.04 -16.08 -0.69
N ALA A 92 2.84 -15.06 -1.00
CA ALA A 92 3.59 -14.95 -2.24
C ALA A 92 5.04 -14.53 -1.97
N THR A 93 5.91 -14.74 -2.95
CA THR A 93 7.25 -14.13 -2.95
C THR A 93 7.14 -12.63 -3.24
N LEU A 94 8.23 -11.91 -3.01
CA LEU A 94 8.30 -10.48 -3.34
C LEU A 94 8.20 -10.25 -4.85
N GLY A 95 8.90 -11.02 -5.68
CA GLY A 95 8.77 -10.93 -7.13
C GLY A 95 7.34 -11.17 -7.64
N THR A 96 6.62 -12.17 -7.10
CA THR A 96 5.22 -12.41 -7.47
C THR A 96 4.33 -11.23 -7.07
N ALA A 97 4.52 -10.67 -5.88
CA ALA A 97 3.82 -9.47 -5.42
C ALA A 97 4.03 -8.27 -6.35
N LEU A 98 5.26 -8.07 -6.84
CA LEU A 98 5.59 -7.02 -7.80
C LEU A 98 4.94 -7.24 -9.17
N ALA A 99 4.88 -8.48 -9.65
CA ALA A 99 4.18 -8.82 -10.89
C ALA A 99 2.67 -8.61 -10.77
N LEU A 100 2.07 -8.98 -9.64
CA LEU A 100 0.64 -8.72 -9.38
C LEU A 100 0.31 -7.23 -9.33
N HIS A 101 1.17 -6.41 -8.71
CA HIS A 101 1.04 -4.96 -8.76
C HIS A 101 1.03 -4.43 -10.20
N ARG A 102 1.98 -4.90 -11.02
CA ARG A 102 2.10 -4.51 -12.43
C ARG A 102 0.86 -4.86 -13.24
N SER A 103 0.18 -5.94 -12.89
CA SER A 103 -1.08 -6.37 -13.50
C SER A 103 -2.31 -5.61 -13.00
N GLY A 104 -2.16 -4.68 -12.05
CA GLY A 104 -3.22 -3.80 -11.56
C GLY A 104 -3.71 -4.08 -10.13
N ALA A 105 -3.10 -5.03 -9.40
CA ALA A 105 -3.44 -5.23 -8.00
C ALA A 105 -3.03 -4.03 -7.14
N HIS A 106 -3.89 -3.66 -6.18
CA HIS A 106 -3.60 -2.57 -5.24
C HIS A 106 -2.49 -2.98 -4.27
N THR A 107 -1.42 -2.21 -4.16
CA THR A 107 -0.26 -2.62 -3.36
C THR A 107 0.02 -1.66 -2.21
N VAL A 108 0.24 -2.23 -1.02
CA VAL A 108 0.66 -1.51 0.18
C VAL A 108 2.00 -2.07 0.65
N VAL A 109 2.91 -1.18 1.06
CA VAL A 109 4.12 -1.55 1.80
C VAL A 109 3.87 -1.28 3.28
N ASP A 110 4.08 -2.29 4.10
CA ASP A 110 4.01 -2.22 5.55
C ASP A 110 5.42 -2.26 6.13
N GLY A 111 5.84 -1.13 6.70
CA GLY A 111 7.11 -0.90 7.37
C GLY A 111 7.30 -1.66 8.68
N GLY A 112 6.29 -2.40 9.15
CA GLY A 112 6.29 -2.99 10.48
C GLY A 112 6.00 -1.94 11.53
N LEU A 113 4.72 -1.58 11.68
CA LEU A 113 4.24 -0.89 12.87
C LEU A 113 4.31 -1.87 14.07
N LYS A 114 5.23 -1.63 15.02
CA LYS A 114 4.93 -1.95 16.43
C LYS A 114 4.01 -0.86 16.99
N SER A 115 2.84 -0.65 16.42
CA SER A 115 1.85 0.24 17.02
C SER A 115 0.48 -0.07 16.45
N GLY A 116 -0.41 -0.50 17.34
CA GLY A 116 -1.84 -0.48 17.09
C GLY A 116 -2.24 0.97 16.85
N VAL A 117 -2.38 1.35 15.59
CA VAL A 117 -3.17 2.50 15.21
C VAL A 117 -4.60 2.12 15.57
N PRO A 118 -5.21 2.65 16.66
CA PRO A 118 -6.62 2.46 16.84
C PRO A 118 -7.26 3.17 15.67
N CYS A 119 -8.10 2.45 14.91
CA CYS A 119 -9.03 3.10 14.00
C CYS A 119 -9.82 4.11 14.85
N SER A 120 -9.47 5.39 14.76
CA SER A 120 -10.37 6.44 15.19
C SER A 120 -11.53 6.37 14.21
N ILE A 121 -12.55 5.60 14.59
CA ILE A 121 -13.90 5.76 14.08
C ILE A 121 -14.17 7.24 14.27
N HIS A 122 -14.20 8.00 13.18
CA HIS A 122 -14.91 9.26 13.21
C HIS A 122 -16.36 8.90 13.55
N LYS A 123 -16.69 8.94 14.85
CA LYS A 123 -18.04 9.26 15.27
C LYS A 123 -18.28 10.62 14.68
N THR A 124 -19.02 10.67 13.57
CA THR A 124 -19.64 11.89 13.11
C THR A 124 -20.45 12.41 14.29
N ALA A 125 -19.89 13.41 14.98
CA ALA A 125 -20.55 14.06 16.09
C ALA A 125 -21.78 14.76 15.51
N LYS A 126 -22.93 14.42 16.09
CA LYS A 126 -24.24 15.11 16.03
C LYS A 126 -24.35 16.21 14.97
N SER A 127 -25.21 15.95 13.98
CA SER A 127 -25.94 17.03 13.30
C SER A 127 -26.60 17.91 14.36
N ILE A 128 -26.03 19.09 14.58
CA ILE A 128 -26.72 20.18 15.25
C ILE A 128 -27.65 20.73 14.17
N HIS A 129 -28.88 20.26 14.13
CA HIS A 129 -29.94 21.00 13.46
C HIS A 129 -30.12 22.32 14.20
N LYS A 130 -29.43 23.35 13.72
CA LYS A 130 -29.66 24.74 14.10
C LYS A 130 -30.63 25.33 13.08
N THR A 131 -31.92 25.02 13.22
CA THR A 131 -32.98 25.80 12.58
C THR A 131 -33.26 27.00 13.47
N ALA A 132 -32.46 28.05 13.31
CA ALA A 132 -32.79 29.37 13.82
C ALA A 132 -33.74 30.03 12.81
N ASN A 133 -35.05 29.94 13.07
CA ASN A 133 -36.05 30.69 12.33
C ASN A 133 -36.45 31.92 13.17
N GLU A 134 -36.07 33.08 12.65
CA GLU A 134 -36.79 34.36 12.61
C GLU A 134 -37.51 34.90 13.87
N ARG A 135 -36.89 35.98 14.40
CA ARG A 135 -37.39 37.22 15.03
C ARG A 135 -38.73 37.24 15.83
N PRO A 136 -38.73 37.80 17.06
CA PRO A 136 -39.95 38.29 17.69
C PRO A 136 -40.31 39.70 17.17
N SER A 137 -41.55 39.87 16.68
CA SER A 137 -42.17 41.20 16.51
C SER A 137 -42.93 41.59 17.78
N LEU A 138 -42.62 42.77 18.29
CA LEU A 138 -43.44 43.50 19.27
C LEU A 138 -44.83 43.81 18.69
N CYS A 139 -45.87 43.47 19.46
CA CYS A 139 -47.13 44.21 19.64
C CYS A 139 -47.84 43.61 20.86
#